data_AF-A0A4U3CIE1-F1
#
_entry.id   AF-A0A4U3CIE1-F1
#
_cell.length_a   1.000
_cell.length_b   1.000
_cell.length_c   1.000
_cell.angle_alpha   90.00
_cell.angle_beta   90.00
_cell.angle_gamma   90.00
#
_symmetry.space_group_name_H-M   'P 1'
#
loop_
_entity.id
_entity.type
_entity.pdbx_description
1 polymer ?
#
loop_
_entity_poly.entity_id
_entity_poly.type
_entity_poly.pdbx_seq_one_letter_code
_entity_poly.pdbx_strand_id
1 'polypeptide(L)'
;MNDADLLREAADRLERLAARTTGGDWRLGGLLASRPEVIAHGPDGGTEHVAEARAGTGAWITALSPAVAAPLVAWLRSATEDPDPAAVALARVLLDRLP
;
A
#
# COMPACT_ATOMS: atom_id res chain seq x y z
N MET A 1 14.48 11.57 15.06
CA MET A 1 14.85 11.02 13.75
C MET A 1 14.83 12.18 12.77
N ASN A 2 15.87 12.38 11.97
CA ASN A 2 15.85 13.41 10.92
C ASN A 2 15.07 12.89 9.69
N ASP A 3 14.82 13.76 8.71
CA ASP A 3 14.01 13.40 7.54
C ASP A 3 14.67 12.33 6.66
N ALA A 4 16.00 12.38 6.47
CA ALA A 4 16.74 11.35 5.74
C ALA A 4 16.66 9.97 6.43
N ASP A 5 16.67 9.92 7.75
CA ASP A 5 16.51 8.70 8.53
C ASP A 5 15.09 8.14 8.40
N LEU A 6 14.05 9.00 8.37
CA LEU A 6 12.66 8.57 8.14
C LEU A 6 12.50 7.92 6.77
N LEU A 7 13.08 8.52 5.73
CA LEU A 7 13.05 8.00 4.37
C LEU A 7 13.74 6.63 4.28
N ARG A 8 14.92 6.48 4.92
CA ARG A 8 15.68 5.22 4.95
C ARG A 8 14.92 4.12 5.68
N GLU A 9 14.38 4.42 6.86
CA GLU A 9 13.60 3.44 7.64
C GLU A 9 12.33 3.01 6.90
N ALA A 10 11.64 3.94 6.22
CA ALA A 10 10.48 3.61 5.40
C ALA A 10 10.85 2.69 4.23
N ALA A 11 11.98 2.97 3.56
CA ALA A 11 12.50 2.14 2.48
C ALA A 11 12.83 0.72 2.98
N ASP A 12 13.49 0.59 4.14
CA ASP A 12 13.89 -0.71 4.67
C ASP A 12 12.68 -1.54 5.15
N ARG A 13 11.66 -0.92 5.76
CA ARG A 13 10.41 -1.62 6.11
C ARG A 13 9.64 -2.07 4.88
N LEU A 14 9.59 -1.22 3.85
CA LEU A 14 8.92 -1.55 2.60
C LEU A 14 9.63 -2.71 1.88
N GLU A 15 10.96 -2.69 1.82
CA GLU A 15 11.77 -3.77 1.26
C GLU A 15 11.55 -5.10 2.00
N ARG A 16 11.52 -5.06 3.34
CA ARG A 16 11.19 -6.24 4.18
C ARG A 16 9.78 -6.78 3.93
N LEU A 17 8.78 -5.91 3.79
CA LEU A 17 7.41 -6.33 3.48
C LEU A 17 7.31 -6.96 2.08
N ALA A 18 7.97 -6.36 1.10
CA ALA A 18 7.96 -6.88 -0.27
C ALA A 18 8.62 -8.27 -0.36
N ALA A 19 9.75 -8.46 0.34
CA ALA A 19 10.49 -9.73 0.31
C ALA A 19 9.69 -10.93 0.83
N ARG A 20 8.70 -10.70 1.70
CA ARG A 20 7.82 -11.75 2.26
C ARG A 20 6.47 -11.87 1.57
N THR A 21 6.24 -11.09 0.51
CA THR A 21 4.98 -11.08 -0.23
C THR A 21 5.18 -11.71 -1.61
N THR A 22 4.15 -12.38 -2.14
CA THR A 22 4.20 -12.95 -3.49
C THR A 22 4.40 -11.84 -4.52
N GLY A 23 5.56 -11.82 -5.18
CA GLY A 23 5.85 -10.88 -6.26
C GLY A 23 5.11 -11.21 -7.56
N GLY A 24 5.44 -10.48 -8.62
CA GLY A 24 4.88 -10.70 -9.96
C GLY A 24 3.62 -9.87 -10.26
N ASP A 25 2.98 -10.19 -11.37
CA ASP A 25 1.79 -9.50 -11.85
C ASP A 25 0.53 -10.00 -11.13
N TRP A 26 -0.11 -9.11 -10.38
CA TRP A 26 -1.35 -9.41 -9.67
C TRP A 26 -2.53 -9.05 -10.56
N ARG A 27 -3.39 -10.03 -10.85
CA ARG A 27 -4.57 -9.85 -11.70
C ARG A 27 -5.83 -10.16 -10.92
N LEU A 28 -6.90 -9.44 -11.23
CA LEU A 28 -8.22 -9.77 -10.72
C LEU A 28 -8.70 -11.08 -11.36
N GLY A 29 -8.98 -12.08 -10.52
CA GLY A 29 -9.67 -13.31 -10.87
C GLY A 29 -11.02 -13.39 -10.16
N GLY A 30 -11.96 -14.18 -10.68
CA GLY A 30 -13.31 -14.31 -10.13
C GLY A 30 -13.34 -14.59 -8.62
N LEU A 31 -14.43 -14.18 -7.97
CA LEU A 31 -14.60 -14.30 -6.53
C LEU A 31 -14.45 -15.77 -6.09
N LEU A 32 -13.52 -16.04 -5.17
CA LEU A 32 -13.47 -17.31 -4.43
C LEU A 32 -14.87 -17.60 -3.89
N ALA A 33 -15.45 -18.72 -4.34
CA ALA A 33 -16.87 -19.03 -4.25
C ALA A 33 -17.50 -18.82 -2.86
N SER A 34 -18.74 -18.31 -2.87
CA SER A 34 -19.77 -18.36 -1.82
C SER A 34 -19.33 -18.04 -0.39
N ARG A 35 -19.38 -16.77 0.02
CA ARG A 35 -19.42 -16.37 1.42
C ARG A 35 -20.58 -15.42 1.68
N PRO A 36 -21.13 -15.40 2.92
CA PRO A 36 -22.27 -14.55 3.27
C PRO A 36 -21.99 -13.10 2.91
N GLU A 37 -23.05 -12.42 2.48
CA GLU A 37 -23.04 -11.02 2.13
C GLU A 37 -22.65 -10.18 3.35
N VAL A 38 -21.64 -9.33 3.18
CA VAL A 38 -21.21 -8.35 4.18
C VAL A 38 -21.45 -6.98 3.56
N ILE A 39 -22.13 -6.10 4.28
CA ILE A 39 -22.48 -4.75 3.84
C ILE A 39 -21.81 -3.77 4.80
N ALA A 40 -21.05 -2.83 4.27
CA ALA A 40 -20.44 -1.75 5.04
C ALA A 40 -21.42 -0.57 5.12
N HIS A 41 -21.53 0.02 6.31
CA HIS A 41 -22.37 1.20 6.54
C HIS A 41 -21.49 2.43 6.77
N GLY A 42 -21.69 3.48 5.98
CA GLY A 42 -21.04 4.76 6.11
C GLY A 42 -21.70 5.67 7.16
N PRO A 43 -20.98 6.67 7.69
CA PRO A 43 -21.50 7.60 8.69
C PRO A 43 -22.66 8.47 8.18
N ASP A 44 -22.79 8.63 6.86
CA ASP A 44 -23.88 9.35 6.20
C ASP A 44 -25.10 8.46 5.89
N GLY A 45 -25.12 7.21 6.37
CA GLY A 45 -26.20 6.25 6.16
C GLY A 45 -26.14 5.46 4.84
N GLY A 46 -25.10 5.69 4.02
CA GLY A 46 -24.86 4.92 2.81
C GLY A 46 -24.45 3.47 3.10
N THR A 47 -24.84 2.54 2.22
CA THR A 47 -24.42 1.14 2.27
C THR A 47 -23.57 0.80 1.04
N GLU A 48 -22.47 0.10 1.23
CA GLU A 48 -21.68 -0.47 0.12
C GLU A 48 -21.55 -1.98 0.34
N HIS A 49 -21.84 -2.78 -0.69
CA HIS A 49 -21.63 -4.23 -0.58
C HIS A 49 -20.12 -4.48 -0.53
N VAL A 50 -19.65 -5.37 0.35
CA VAL A 50 -18.23 -5.72 0.45
C VAL A 50 -17.67 -6.26 -0.87
N ALA A 51 -18.51 -6.86 -1.72
CA ALA A 51 -18.12 -7.24 -3.08
C ALA A 51 -17.78 -6.02 -3.96
N GLU A 52 -18.55 -4.93 -3.86
CA GLU A 52 -18.32 -3.68 -4.59
C GLU A 52 -17.11 -2.94 -4.04
N ALA A 53 -16.99 -2.84 -2.70
CA ALA A 53 -15.81 -2.30 -2.04
C ALA A 53 -14.53 -3.08 -2.42
N ARG A 54 -14.61 -4.42 -2.54
CA ARG A 54 -13.51 -5.27 -3.02
C ARG A 54 -13.22 -5.09 -4.51
N ALA A 55 -14.24 -4.89 -5.34
CA ALA A 55 -14.06 -4.60 -6.75
C ALA A 55 -13.35 -3.24 -6.94
N GLY A 56 -13.80 -2.20 -6.22
CA GLY A 56 -13.16 -0.89 -6.23
C GLY A 56 -11.73 -0.89 -5.65
N THR A 57 -11.52 -1.62 -4.55
CA THR A 57 -10.18 -1.78 -3.95
C THR A 57 -9.28 -2.72 -4.76
N GLY A 58 -9.85 -3.57 -5.60
CA GLY A 58 -9.12 -4.51 -6.46
C GLY A 58 -8.13 -3.79 -7.37
N ALA A 59 -8.53 -2.66 -7.96
CA ALA A 59 -7.65 -1.83 -8.78
C ALA A 59 -6.44 -1.30 -8.00
N TRP A 60 -6.65 -0.85 -6.75
CA TRP A 60 -5.57 -0.42 -5.85
C TRP A 60 -4.61 -1.56 -5.50
N ILE A 61 -5.15 -2.74 -5.19
CA ILE A 61 -4.35 -3.93 -4.84
C ILE A 61 -3.45 -4.36 -6.00
N THR A 62 -3.99 -4.37 -7.23
CA THR A 62 -3.20 -4.74 -8.41
C THR A 62 -2.17 -3.66 -8.75
N ALA A 63 -2.56 -2.38 -8.69
CA ALA A 63 -1.70 -1.26 -9.04
C ALA A 63 -0.56 -1.02 -8.03
N LEU A 64 -0.83 -1.22 -6.74
CA LEU A 64 0.15 -1.10 -5.64
C LEU A 64 0.63 -2.46 -5.14
N SER A 65 0.60 -3.48 -6.00
CA SER A 65 1.11 -4.81 -5.67
C SER A 65 2.61 -4.75 -5.31
N PRO A 66 3.19 -5.80 -4.70
CA PRO A 66 4.61 -5.79 -4.30
C PRO A 66 5.61 -5.41 -5.39
N ALA A 67 5.23 -5.50 -6.67
CA ALA A 67 6.03 -5.04 -7.79
C ALA A 67 6.44 -3.55 -7.71
N VAL A 68 5.63 -2.69 -7.06
CA VAL A 68 5.97 -1.26 -6.89
C VAL A 68 7.05 -1.03 -5.83
N ALA A 69 7.34 -2.01 -4.98
CA ALA A 69 8.22 -1.81 -3.83
C ALA A 69 9.65 -1.49 -4.27
N ALA A 70 10.23 -2.24 -5.21
CA ALA A 70 11.61 -2.00 -5.65
C ALA A 70 11.86 -0.58 -6.20
N PRO A 71 11.08 -0.07 -7.17
CA PRO A 71 11.27 1.31 -7.65
C PRO A 71 10.98 2.34 -6.55
N LEU A 72 10.00 2.10 -5.66
CA LEU A 72 9.68 3.03 -4.58
C LEU A 72 10.79 3.08 -3.51
N VAL A 73 11.37 1.93 -3.15
CA VAL A 73 12.54 1.82 -2.26
C VAL A 73 13.72 2.58 -2.85
N ALA A 74 14.01 2.39 -4.14
CA ALA A 74 15.08 3.11 -4.82
C ALA A 74 14.85 4.63 -4.79
N TRP A 75 13.61 5.08 -5.03
CA TRP A 75 13.25 6.50 -4.95
C TRP A 75 13.40 7.06 -3.53
N LEU A 76 12.88 6.38 -2.50
CA LEU A 76 13.02 6.79 -1.10
C LEU A 76 14.50 6.90 -0.68
N ARG A 77 15.34 5.94 -1.11
CA ARG A 77 16.79 5.97 -0.87
C ARG A 77 17.46 7.14 -1.59
N SER A 78 17.04 7.48 -2.81
CA SER A 78 17.59 8.65 -3.52
C SER A 78 17.18 9.98 -2.90
N ALA A 79 15.97 10.06 -2.34
CA ALA A 79 15.45 11.26 -1.70
C ALA A 79 16.16 11.60 -0.37
N THR A 80 17.02 10.72 0.17
CA THR A 80 17.76 11.03 1.40
C THR A 80 18.81 12.12 1.22
N GLU A 81 19.28 12.33 -0.02
CA GLU A 81 20.30 13.34 -0.33
C GLU A 81 19.75 14.77 -0.24
N ASP A 82 18.48 14.96 -0.63
CA ASP A 82 17.76 16.23 -0.51
C ASP A 82 16.28 15.95 -0.20
N PRO A 83 15.92 15.77 1.09
CA PRO A 83 14.57 15.37 1.49
C PRO A 83 13.52 16.44 1.16
N ASP A 84 12.68 16.16 0.15
CA ASP A 84 11.54 17.03 -0.15
C ASP A 84 10.36 16.77 0.81
N PRO A 85 9.52 17.78 1.13
CA PRO A 85 8.43 17.62 2.08
C PRO A 85 7.39 16.55 1.72
N ALA A 86 7.16 16.28 0.43
CA ALA A 86 6.18 15.28 -0.01
C ALA A 86 6.73 13.86 0.19
N ALA A 87 8.02 13.62 -0.07
CA ALA A 87 8.67 12.36 0.25
C ALA A 87 8.62 12.06 1.75
N VAL A 88 8.87 13.07 2.59
CA VAL A 88 8.77 12.94 4.06
C VAL A 88 7.34 12.63 4.49
N ALA A 89 6.34 13.28 3.90
CA ALA A 89 4.93 13.01 4.20
C ALA A 89 4.55 11.56 3.84
N LEU A 90 4.97 11.07 2.66
CA LEU A 90 4.75 9.68 2.26
C LEU A 90 5.46 8.70 3.20
N ALA A 91 6.71 8.96 3.57
CA ALA A 91 7.44 8.11 4.51
C ALA A 91 6.76 8.02 5.87
N ARG A 92 6.19 9.12 6.39
CA ARG A 92 5.41 9.09 7.63
C ARG A 92 4.16 8.19 7.51
N VAL A 93 3.43 8.29 6.39
CA VAL A 93 2.28 7.41 6.13
C VAL A 93 2.73 5.95 6.04
N LEU A 94 3.84 5.66 5.36
CA LEU A 94 4.37 4.31 5.28
C LEU A 94 4.78 3.78 6.66
N LEU A 95 5.48 4.56 7.48
CA LEU A 95 5.93 4.13 8.80
C LEU A 95 4.77 3.90 9.80
N ASP A 96 3.64 4.59 9.62
CA ASP A 96 2.42 4.36 10.41
C ASP A 96 1.71 3.05 10.03
N ARG A 97 1.86 2.58 8.79
CA ARG A 97 1.08 1.46 8.23
C ARG A 97 1.89 0.19 8.02
N LEU A 98 3.19 0.31 7.80
CA LEU A 98 4.08 -0.82 7.58
C LEU A 98 4.38 -1.51 8.93
N PRO A 99 4.40 -2.86 8.95
CA PRO A 99 4.70 -3.63 10.15
C PRO A 99 6.16 -3.47 10.62
#